data_AF-A0A435S866-F1
#
_entry.id   AF-A0A435S866-F1
#
_cell.length_a   1.000
_cell.length_b   1.000
_cell.length_c   1.000
_cell.angle_alpha   90.00
_cell.angle_beta   90.00
_cell.angle_gamma   90.00
#
_symmetry.space_group_name_H-M   'P 1'
#
loop_
_entity.id
_entity.type
_entity.pdbx_description
1 polymer ?
#
loop_
_entity_poly.entity_id
_entity_poly.type
_entity_poly.pdbx_seq_one_letter_code
_entity_poly.pdbx_strand_id
1 'polypeptide(L)'
;MFPPRGHEAKRLSIVDSAATVFCREGFAGANIDLIAAEAGVSRQTIYNHHGDKEKLFVAVVRDLTERCNAGIFATIATFPDQPGDLEADLIGFAVRLNQNCICNRDGKFLRKLIQTEGERYPELFAEW
;
A
#
# COMPACT_ATOMS: atom_id res chain seq x y z
N MET A 1 -4.71 -3.08 -22.76
CA MET A 1 -4.03 -3.33 -21.48
C MET A 1 -3.63 -4.81 -21.46
N PHE A 2 -2.36 -5.13 -21.70
CA PHE A 2 -1.90 -6.52 -21.68
C PHE A 2 -1.85 -7.02 -20.23
N PRO A 3 -2.30 -8.25 -19.94
CA PRO A 3 -2.22 -8.78 -18.58
C PRO A 3 -0.75 -8.86 -18.14
N PRO A 4 -0.44 -8.56 -16.87
CA PRO A 4 0.91 -8.68 -16.35
C PRO A 4 1.41 -10.12 -16.56
N ARG A 5 2.62 -10.26 -17.11
CA ARG A 5 3.29 -11.57 -17.28
C ARG A 5 3.33 -12.27 -15.91
N GLY A 6 3.13 -13.59 -15.88
CA GLY A 6 2.84 -14.34 -14.65
C GLY A 6 3.79 -14.13 -13.46
N HIS A 7 5.03 -13.68 -13.69
CA HIS A 7 5.98 -13.31 -12.62
C HIS A 7 5.61 -12.01 -11.90
N GLU A 8 5.10 -11.01 -12.63
CA GLU A 8 4.69 -9.71 -12.07
C GLU A 8 3.35 -9.81 -11.35
N ALA A 9 2.40 -10.54 -11.93
CA ALA A 9 1.11 -10.82 -11.29
C ALA A 9 1.30 -11.57 -9.94
N LYS A 10 2.26 -12.49 -9.91
CA LYS A 10 2.59 -13.26 -8.69
C LYS A 10 3.35 -12.42 -7.67
N ARG A 11 4.22 -11.51 -8.11
CA ARG A 11 4.88 -10.53 -7.24
C ARG A 11 3.86 -9.60 -6.57
N LEU A 12 2.93 -9.03 -7.35
CA LEU A 12 1.85 -8.19 -6.83
C LEU A 12 0.97 -8.95 -5.83
N SER A 13 0.65 -10.21 -6.12
CA SER A 13 -0.10 -11.08 -5.22
C SER A 13 0.63 -11.32 -3.88
N ILE A 14 1.95 -11.42 -3.86
CA ILE A 14 2.74 -11.59 -2.62
C ILE A 14 2.72 -10.31 -1.80
N VAL A 15 2.88 -9.15 -2.44
CA VAL A 15 2.87 -7.84 -1.76
C VAL A 15 1.50 -7.58 -1.12
N ASP A 16 0.39 -7.80 -1.83
CA ASP A 16 -0.95 -7.61 -1.27
C ASP A 16 -1.27 -8.57 -0.10
N SER A 17 -0.78 -9.81 -0.20
CA SER A 17 -0.94 -10.81 0.87
C SER A 17 -0.10 -10.43 2.08
N ALA A 18 1.14 -10.00 1.86
CA ALA A 18 2.03 -9.52 2.91
C ALA A 18 1.44 -8.27 3.61
N ALA A 19 0.87 -7.32 2.85
CA ALA A 19 0.17 -6.17 3.40
C ALA A 19 -0.97 -6.58 4.34
N THR A 20 -1.74 -7.60 3.96
CA THR A 20 -2.83 -8.13 4.78
C THR A 20 -2.30 -8.74 6.08
N VAL A 21 -1.24 -9.55 6.01
CA VAL A 21 -0.63 -10.18 7.20
C VAL A 21 0.01 -9.13 8.11
N PHE A 22 0.79 -8.19 7.59
CA PHE A 22 1.41 -7.13 8.40
C PHE A 22 0.35 -6.23 9.05
N CYS A 23 -0.73 -5.90 8.34
CA CYS A 23 -1.83 -5.14 8.93
C CYS A 23 -2.56 -5.92 10.03
N ARG A 24 -2.60 -7.26 9.95
CA ARG A 24 -3.29 -8.12 10.93
C ARG A 24 -2.43 -8.39 12.16
N GLU A 25 -1.18 -8.79 11.94
CA GLU A 25 -0.27 -9.32 12.98
C GLU A 25 0.78 -8.30 13.46
N GLY A 26 0.91 -7.16 12.79
CA GLY A 26 2.03 -6.24 12.97
C GLY A 26 3.34 -6.79 12.41
N PHE A 27 4.41 -5.99 12.43
CA PHE A 27 5.71 -6.41 11.90
C PHE A 27 6.32 -7.56 12.71
N ALA A 28 6.24 -7.48 14.05
CA ALA A 28 6.81 -8.48 14.95
C ALA A 28 6.08 -9.84 14.88
N GLY A 29 4.74 -9.83 14.82
CA GLY A 29 3.91 -11.04 14.77
C GLY A 29 3.90 -11.73 13.41
N ALA A 30 4.07 -10.96 12.33
CA ALA A 30 4.17 -11.50 10.98
C ALA A 30 5.44 -12.35 10.79
N ASN A 31 5.30 -13.43 10.03
CA ASN A 31 6.42 -14.26 9.58
C ASN A 31 6.19 -14.75 8.14
N ILE A 32 7.25 -15.27 7.53
CA ILE A 32 7.25 -15.69 6.11
C ILE A 32 6.29 -16.87 5.87
N ASP A 33 6.02 -17.73 6.85
CA ASP A 33 5.04 -18.83 6.67
C ASP A 33 3.62 -18.31 6.56
N LEU A 34 3.23 -17.39 7.43
CA LEU A 34 1.90 -16.78 7.40
C LEU A 34 1.67 -16.07 6.06
N ILE A 35 2.68 -15.36 5.57
CA ILE A 35 2.61 -14.66 4.28
C ILE A 35 2.57 -15.65 3.11
N ALA A 36 3.36 -16.72 3.16
CA ALA A 36 3.35 -17.76 2.13
C ALA A 36 1.98 -18.46 2.05
N ALA A 37 1.38 -18.75 3.20
CA ALA A 37 0.04 -19.33 3.29
C ALA A 37 -1.03 -18.38 2.75
N GLU A 38 -1.00 -17.09 3.14
CA GLU A 38 -1.94 -16.07 2.64
C GLU A 38 -1.82 -15.88 1.12
N ALA A 39 -0.58 -15.88 0.59
CA ALA A 39 -0.32 -15.70 -0.84
C ALA A 39 -0.48 -16.99 -1.68
N GLY A 40 -0.68 -18.15 -1.06
CA GLY A 40 -0.74 -19.44 -1.77
C GLY A 40 0.58 -19.78 -2.49
N VAL A 41 1.73 -19.41 -1.92
CA VAL A 41 3.07 -19.67 -2.49
C VAL A 41 3.97 -20.38 -1.49
N SER A 42 5.13 -20.85 -1.94
CA SER A 42 6.15 -21.40 -1.03
C SER A 42 6.98 -20.31 -0.38
N ARG A 43 7.60 -20.59 0.79
CA ARG A 43 8.59 -19.69 1.40
C ARG A 43 9.71 -19.33 0.43
N GLN A 44 10.21 -20.32 -0.33
CA GLN A 44 11.28 -20.12 -1.30
C GLN A 44 10.90 -19.08 -2.36
N THR A 45 9.64 -19.08 -2.79
CA THR A 45 9.12 -18.08 -3.72
C THR A 45 9.22 -16.68 -3.14
N ILE A 46 8.81 -16.47 -1.87
CA ILE A 46 8.94 -15.16 -1.21
C ILE A 46 10.41 -14.74 -1.11
N TYR A 47 11.29 -15.63 -0.64
CA TYR A 47 12.72 -15.35 -0.53
C TYR A 47 13.34 -14.96 -1.88
N ASN A 48 12.96 -15.65 -2.96
CA ASN A 48 13.46 -15.35 -4.31
C ASN A 48 13.02 -13.96 -4.82
N HIS A 49 11.81 -13.50 -4.45
CA HIS A 49 11.28 -12.24 -4.95
C HIS A 49 11.66 -11.02 -4.08
N HIS A 50 11.68 -11.19 -2.76
CA HIS A 50 11.80 -10.08 -1.81
C HIS A 50 12.95 -10.24 -0.81
N GLY A 51 13.62 -11.40 -0.78
CA GLY A 51 14.65 -11.68 0.22
C GLY A 51 14.01 -11.92 1.58
N ASP A 52 14.24 -11.04 2.54
CA ASP A 52 13.82 -11.22 3.93
C ASP A 52 12.49 -10.50 4.27
N LYS A 53 12.05 -10.65 5.52
CA LYS A 53 10.80 -10.06 6.02
C LYS A 53 10.85 -8.53 6.00
N GLU A 54 12.01 -7.94 6.32
CA GLU A 54 12.20 -6.49 6.34
C GLU A 54 12.07 -5.90 4.94
N LYS A 55 12.77 -6.46 3.95
CA LYS A 55 12.66 -6.05 2.55
C LYS A 55 11.25 -6.25 1.99
N LEU A 56 10.56 -7.31 2.40
CA LEU A 56 9.16 -7.51 2.02
C LEU A 56 8.25 -6.46 2.66
N PHE A 57 8.45 -6.12 3.94
CA PHE A 57 7.73 -5.04 4.59
C PHE A 57 7.97 -3.69 3.89
N VAL A 58 9.24 -3.41 3.56
CA VAL A 58 9.60 -2.21 2.82
C VAL A 58 9.00 -2.20 1.42
N ALA A 59 8.87 -3.35 0.76
CA ALA A 59 8.16 -3.43 -0.52
C ALA A 59 6.66 -3.16 -0.36
N VAL A 60 6.04 -3.68 0.71
CA VAL A 60 4.61 -3.53 1.00
C VAL A 60 4.22 -2.09 1.21
N VAL A 61 4.92 -1.39 2.11
CA VAL A 61 4.53 -0.03 2.41
C VAL A 61 4.66 0.80 1.10
N ARG A 62 5.53 0.43 0.13
CA ARG A 62 6.05 1.26 -1.00
C ARG A 62 5.03 1.23 -2.08
N ASP A 63 4.61 0.02 -2.37
CA ASP A 63 3.44 -0.23 -3.16
C ASP A 63 2.20 0.49 -2.60
N LEU A 64 1.95 0.46 -1.29
CA LEU A 64 0.81 1.20 -0.69
C LEU A 64 0.96 2.73 -0.85
N THR A 65 2.14 3.28 -0.61
CA THR A 65 2.42 4.71 -0.77
C THR A 65 2.30 5.15 -2.23
N GLU A 66 2.86 4.38 -3.16
CA GLU A 66 2.75 4.61 -4.61
C GLU A 66 1.28 4.58 -5.06
N ARG A 67 0.49 3.61 -4.60
CA ARG A 67 -0.95 3.53 -4.87
C ARG A 67 -1.72 4.72 -4.31
N CYS A 68 -1.42 5.13 -3.07
CA CYS A 68 -2.03 6.31 -2.45
C CYS A 68 -1.69 7.59 -3.24
N ASN A 69 -0.42 7.78 -3.58
CA ASN A 69 0.05 8.92 -4.37
C ASN A 69 -0.61 8.97 -5.75
N ALA A 70 -0.69 7.83 -6.45
CA ALA A 70 -1.37 7.75 -7.73
C ALA A 70 -2.85 8.17 -7.63
N GLY A 71 -3.56 7.74 -6.57
CA GLY A 71 -4.93 8.16 -6.31
C GLY A 71 -5.06 9.67 -6.03
N ILE A 72 -4.10 10.25 -5.30
CA ILE A 72 -4.06 11.68 -5.01
C ILE A 72 -3.87 12.46 -6.31
N PHE A 73 -2.85 12.12 -7.12
CA PHE A 73 -2.60 12.78 -8.40
C PHE A 73 -3.77 12.66 -9.37
N ALA A 74 -4.39 11.47 -9.46
CA ALA A 74 -5.57 11.27 -10.27
C ALA A 74 -6.74 12.16 -9.82
N THR A 75 -6.93 12.33 -8.50
CA THR A 75 -7.98 13.20 -7.96
C THR A 75 -7.68 14.69 -8.21
N ILE A 76 -6.42 15.11 -8.04
CA ILE A 76 -5.96 16.48 -8.35
C ILE A 76 -6.23 16.82 -9.81
N ALA A 77 -5.96 15.89 -10.73
CA ALA A 77 -6.21 16.09 -12.16
C ALA A 77 -7.69 16.28 -12.52
N THR A 78 -8.63 16.01 -11.60
CA THR A 78 -10.08 16.27 -11.80
C THR A 78 -10.52 17.65 -11.31
N PHE A 79 -9.64 18.41 -10.65
CA PHE A 79 -9.99 19.74 -10.18
C PHE A 79 -10.02 20.73 -11.36
N PRO A 80 -11.07 21.56 -11.50
CA PRO A 80 -11.18 22.47 -12.64
C PRO A 80 -10.17 23.63 -12.55
N ASP A 81 -9.54 23.97 -13.68
CA ASP A 81 -8.66 25.16 -13.78
C ASP A 81 -9.44 26.48 -13.58
N GLN A 82 -10.74 26.47 -13.91
CA GLN A 82 -11.67 27.59 -13.73
C GLN A 82 -12.93 27.10 -13.00
N PRO A 83 -12.92 27.09 -11.65
CA PRO A 83 -14.07 26.67 -10.87
C PRO A 83 -15.22 27.68 -11.01
N GLY A 84 -16.43 27.17 -11.16
CA GLY A 84 -17.64 28.00 -11.22
C GLY A 84 -18.08 28.47 -9.83
N ASP A 85 -17.95 27.57 -8.85
CA ASP A 85 -18.14 27.84 -7.43
C ASP A 85 -16.96 27.22 -6.68
N LEU A 86 -15.97 28.06 -6.36
CA LEU A 86 -14.72 27.61 -5.74
C LEU A 86 -14.96 26.86 -4.42
N GLU A 87 -15.93 27.29 -3.60
CA GLU A 87 -16.21 26.65 -2.33
C GLU A 87 -16.80 25.26 -2.55
N ALA A 88 -17.84 25.16 -3.38
CA ALA A 88 -18.47 23.88 -3.69
C ALA A 88 -17.48 22.90 -4.37
N ASP A 89 -16.65 23.40 -5.29
CA ASP A 89 -15.66 22.60 -6.00
C ASP A 89 -14.53 22.12 -5.06
N LEU A 90 -14.05 22.97 -4.14
CA LEU A 90 -13.06 22.58 -3.13
C LEU A 90 -13.62 21.55 -2.14
N ILE A 91 -14.86 21.72 -1.68
CA ILE A 91 -15.53 20.74 -0.81
C ILE A 91 -15.67 19.40 -1.54
N GLY A 92 -16.17 19.42 -2.78
CA GLY A 92 -16.32 18.22 -3.59
C GLY A 92 -14.98 17.52 -3.83
N PHE A 93 -13.92 18.29 -4.10
CA PHE A 93 -12.57 17.78 -4.22
C PHE A 93 -12.05 17.15 -2.92
N ALA A 94 -12.19 17.82 -1.79
CA ALA A 94 -11.74 17.33 -0.49
C ALA A 94 -12.44 16.01 -0.11
N VAL A 95 -13.75 15.90 -0.39
CA VAL A 95 -14.51 14.66 -0.19
C VAL A 95 -13.96 13.53 -1.05
N ARG A 96 -13.75 13.77 -2.36
CA ARG A 96 -13.18 12.76 -3.27
C ARG A 96 -11.77 12.34 -2.84
N LEU A 97 -10.91 13.30 -2.49
CA LEU A 97 -9.55 13.03 -2.04
C LEU A 97 -9.55 12.16 -0.77
N ASN A 98 -10.39 12.49 0.20
CA ASN A 98 -10.49 11.72 1.44
C ASN A 98 -11.01 10.30 1.18
N GLN A 99 -12.09 10.16 0.40
CA GLN A 99 -12.66 8.85 0.06
C GLN A 99 -11.70 7.97 -0.73
N ASN A 100 -11.05 8.54 -1.75
CA ASN A 100 -10.23 7.80 -2.70
C ASN A 100 -8.82 7.49 -2.20
N CYS A 101 -8.30 8.24 -1.22
CA CYS A 101 -6.90 8.14 -0.81
C CYS A 101 -6.69 7.88 0.68
N ILE A 102 -7.55 8.42 1.56
CA ILE A 102 -7.35 8.38 3.03
C ILE A 102 -8.22 7.31 3.68
N CYS A 103 -9.47 7.20 3.21
CA CYS A 103 -10.47 6.29 3.73
C CYS A 103 -10.64 5.01 2.91
N ASN A 104 -9.93 4.88 1.79
CA ASN A 104 -9.86 3.65 1.01
C ASN A 104 -9.08 2.56 1.78
N ARG A 105 -9.01 1.34 1.22
CA ARG A 105 -8.31 0.20 1.85
C ARG A 105 -6.83 0.51 2.08
N ASP A 106 -6.15 1.01 1.05
CA ASP A 106 -4.70 1.16 1.06
C ASP A 106 -4.24 2.26 2.02
N GLY A 107 -4.92 3.41 2.03
CA GLY A 107 -4.65 4.50 2.96
C GLY A 107 -4.93 4.12 4.42
N LYS A 108 -5.95 3.29 4.67
CA LYS A 108 -6.20 2.71 6.00
C LYS A 108 -5.08 1.76 6.42
N PHE A 109 -4.58 0.93 5.50
CA PHE A 109 -3.48 0.00 5.77
C PHE A 109 -2.18 0.73 6.05
N LEU A 110 -1.78 1.66 5.17
CA LEU A 110 -0.58 2.48 5.35
C LEU A 110 -0.61 3.25 6.67
N ARG A 111 -1.73 3.92 6.97
CA ARG A 111 -1.90 4.65 8.24
C ARG A 111 -1.77 3.71 9.45
N LYS A 112 -2.36 2.51 9.38
CA LYS A 112 -2.24 1.53 10.47
C LYS A 112 -0.79 1.12 10.69
N LEU A 113 -0.07 0.78 9.63
CA LEU A 113 1.33 0.35 9.71
C LEU A 113 2.24 1.46 10.27
N ILE A 114 2.05 2.70 9.84
CA ILE A 114 2.79 3.85 10.39
C ILE A 114 2.49 4.01 11.89
N GLN A 115 1.22 3.91 12.29
CA GLN A 115 0.82 4.06 13.69
C GLN A 115 1.30 2.92 14.60
N THR A 116 1.33 1.69 14.12
CA THR A 116 1.69 0.53 14.94
C THR A 116 3.18 0.25 14.94
N GLU A 117 3.87 0.51 13.83
CA GLU A 117 5.27 0.13 13.63
C GLU A 117 6.23 1.32 13.51
N GLY A 118 5.75 2.52 13.13
CA GLY A 118 6.62 3.67 12.81
C GLY A 118 7.43 4.20 13.99
N GLU A 119 6.89 4.13 15.21
CA GLU A 119 7.65 4.49 16.42
C GLU A 119 8.64 3.41 16.83
N ARG A 120 8.33 2.14 16.55
CA ARG A 120 9.10 0.98 17.01
C ARG A 120 10.23 0.59 16.06
N TYR A 121 10.01 0.80 14.76
CA TYR A 121 10.91 0.44 13.66
C TYR A 121 11.02 1.59 12.65
N PRO A 122 11.47 2.79 13.07
CA PRO A 122 11.54 3.97 12.20
C PRO A 122 12.41 3.75 10.96
N GLU A 123 13.43 2.90 11.03
CA GLU A 123 14.31 2.53 9.91
C GLU A 123 13.54 1.85 8.76
N LEU A 124 12.48 1.11 9.08
CA LEU A 124 11.63 0.48 8.05
C LEU A 124 10.80 1.50 7.30
N PHE A 125 10.69 2.73 7.81
CA PHE A 125 9.98 3.88 7.24
C PHE A 125 10.92 5.01 6.79
N ALA A 126 12.24 4.79 6.72
CA ALA A 126 13.21 5.85 6.36
C ALA A 126 13.43 6.06 4.85
N GLU A 127 13.28 5.03 4.01
CA GLU A 127 13.43 5.09 2.54
C GLU A 127 12.17 5.53 1.77
N TRP A 128 11.31 6.35 2.38
CA TRP A 128 9.92 6.62 1.98
C TRP A 128 9.67 8.04 1.52
#